data_AF-A0A933C2L7-F1
#
_entry.id   AF-A0A933C2L7-F1
#
_cell.length_a   1.000
_cell.length_b   1.000
_cell.length_c   1.000
_cell.angle_alpha   90.00
_cell.angle_beta   90.00
_cell.angle_gamma   90.00
#
_symmetry.space_group_name_H-M   'P 1'
#
loop_
_entity.id
_entity.type
_entity.pdbx_description
1 polymer ?
#
loop_
_entity_poly.entity_id
_entity_poly.type
_entity_poly.pdbx_seq_one_letter_code
_entity_poly.pdbx_strand_id
1 'polypeptide(L)'
;QEESQPPKRRVVRIADVSQGFGGRWIYELAASRTGTTLTITEEGEVYNPIFRFMSRFIFGQYRTLEQYARDLGKSFGEDVSPARVRD
;
A
#
# COMPACT_ATOMS: atom_id res chain seq x y z
N GLN A 1 14.06 2.07 2.67
CA GLN A 1 14.32 2.80 3.92
C GLN A 1 12.99 3.24 4.49
N GLU A 2 12.79 3.16 5.80
CA GLU A 2 11.59 3.73 6.44
C GLU A 2 11.71 5.25 6.50
N GLU A 3 10.57 5.95 6.43
CA GLU A 3 10.52 7.40 6.32
C GLU A 3 9.26 7.94 7.00
N SER A 4 9.37 9.10 7.65
CA SER A 4 8.23 9.84 8.20
C SER A 4 8.44 11.33 7.97
N GLN A 5 7.62 11.92 7.10
CA GLN A 5 7.59 13.35 6.81
C GLN A 5 6.17 13.90 7.02
N PRO A 6 5.77 14.22 8.26
CA PRO A 6 4.46 14.81 8.51
C PRO A 6 4.30 16.19 7.84
N PRO A 7 3.10 16.54 7.33
CA PRO A 7 1.90 15.72 7.17
C PRO A 7 1.81 15.03 5.79
N LYS A 8 2.93 14.90 5.06
CA LYS A 8 2.93 14.64 3.60
C LYS A 8 3.18 13.18 3.23
N ARG A 9 4.07 12.49 3.93
CA ARG A 9 4.59 11.20 3.46
C ARG A 9 4.98 10.28 4.61
N ARG A 10 4.77 8.98 4.41
CA ARG A 10 5.26 7.92 5.29
C ARG A 10 5.66 6.70 4.47
N VAL A 11 6.78 6.08 4.82
CA VAL A 11 7.25 4.83 4.19
C VAL A 11 7.50 3.80 5.27
N VAL A 12 6.86 2.64 5.16
CA VAL A 12 6.98 1.54 6.13
C VAL A 12 7.44 0.26 5.43
N ARG A 13 8.26 -0.54 6.11
CA ARG A 13 8.73 -1.84 5.58
C ARG A 13 7.75 -2.95 5.97
N ILE A 14 7.56 -3.91 5.08
CA ILE A 14 6.87 -5.17 5.40
C ILE A 14 7.83 -6.02 6.24
N ALA A 15 7.49 -6.22 7.52
CA ALA A 15 8.44 -6.63 8.55
C ALA A 15 8.88 -8.11 8.49
N ASP A 16 8.08 -8.99 7.88
CA ASP A 16 8.38 -10.43 7.87
C ASP A 16 8.96 -10.88 6.52
N VAL A 17 10.29 -10.83 6.42
CA VAL A 17 11.04 -11.34 5.26
C VAL A 17 11.30 -12.85 5.32
N SER A 18 10.96 -13.51 6.43
CA SER A 18 11.21 -14.96 6.62
C SER A 18 10.34 -15.82 5.70
N GLN A 19 9.25 -15.24 5.18
CA GLN A 19 8.31 -15.83 4.24
C GLN A 19 8.77 -15.75 2.77
N GLY A 20 9.98 -15.23 2.50
CA GLY A 20 10.55 -15.18 1.13
C GLY A 20 10.02 -14.06 0.24
N PHE A 21 9.19 -13.17 0.78
CA PHE A 21 8.75 -11.92 0.16
C PHE A 21 9.04 -10.74 1.10
N GLY A 22 9.24 -9.56 0.53
CA GLY A 22 9.41 -8.32 1.28
C GLY A 22 8.85 -7.14 0.50
N GLY A 23 9.11 -5.94 1.00
CA GLY A 23 8.74 -4.72 0.31
C GLY A 23 8.50 -3.57 1.25
N ARG A 24 7.88 -2.52 0.72
CA ARG A 24 7.46 -1.33 1.47
C ARG A 24 6.13 -0.81 0.97
N TRP A 25 5.39 -0.20 1.89
CA TRP A 25 4.24 0.64 1.54
C TRP A 25 4.66 2.10 1.68
N ILE A 26 4.30 2.87 0.67
CA ILE A 26 4.52 4.31 0.58
C ILE A 26 3.15 4.97 0.67
N TYR A 27 2.98 5.88 1.62
CA TYR A 27 1.79 6.68 1.83
C TYR A 27 2.09 8.12 1.45
N GLU A 28 1.28 8.69 0.56
CA GLU A 28 1.37 10.09 0.14
C GLU A 28 0.03 10.79 0.38
N LEU A 29 0.09 11.89 1.13
CA LEU A 29 -1.06 12.66 1.55
C LEU A 29 -1.06 14.01 0.83
N ALA A 30 -2.12 14.28 0.09
CA ALA A 30 -2.35 15.56 -0.55
C ALA A 30 -3.64 16.19 -0.02
N ALA A 31 -3.62 17.49 0.26
CA ALA A 31 -4.84 18.22 0.59
C ALA A 31 -5.81 18.20 -0.61
N SER A 32 -7.09 17.94 -0.34
CA SER A 32 -8.18 18.05 -1.30
C SER A 32 -9.18 19.11 -0.83
N ARG A 33 -10.16 19.49 -1.67
CA ARG A 33 -11.14 20.54 -1.32
C ARG A 33 -11.96 20.23 -0.07
N THR A 34 -12.15 18.95 0.25
CA THR A 34 -13.03 18.50 1.32
C THR A 34 -12.34 17.52 2.27
N GLY A 35 -11.01 17.38 2.22
CA GLY A 35 -10.29 16.43 3.05
C GLY A 35 -8.87 16.14 2.56
N THR A 36 -8.47 14.88 2.62
CA THR A 36 -7.14 14.41 2.21
C THR A 36 -7.27 13.32 1.15
N THR A 37 -6.54 13.45 0.06
CA THR A 37 -6.31 12.34 -0.87
C THR A 37 -5.11 11.55 -0.38
N LEU A 38 -5.33 10.28 -0.07
CA LEU A 38 -4.27 9.33 0.25
C LEU A 38 -3.97 8.46 -0.97
N THR A 39 -2.71 8.45 -1.40
CA THR A 39 -2.19 7.49 -2.38
C THR A 39 -1.32 6.47 -1.66
N ILE A 40 -1.54 5.19 -1.91
CA ILE A 40 -0.77 4.09 -1.32
C ILE A 40 -0.11 3.30 -2.45
N THR A 41 1.22 3.21 -2.39
CA THR A 41 2.03 2.45 -3.35
C THR A 41 2.72 1.30 -2.63
N GLU A 42 2.51 0.07 -3.09
CA GLU A 42 3.26 -1.10 -2.63
C GLU A 42 4.41 -1.38 -3.61
N GLU A 43 5.64 -1.32 -3.09
CA GLU A 43 6.83 -1.79 -3.81
C GLU A 43 7.28 -3.12 -3.21
N GLY A 44 6.96 -4.22 -3.89
CA GLY A 44 7.30 -5.58 -3.46
C GLY A 44 8.70 -6.02 -3.92
N GLU A 45 9.38 -6.79 -3.09
CA GLU A 45 10.66 -7.42 -3.39
C GLU A 45 10.50 -8.96 -3.32
N VAL A 46 10.90 -9.67 -4.38
CA VAL A 46 10.82 -11.15 -4.46
C VAL A 46 12.24 -11.71 -4.60
N TYR A 47 12.70 -12.43 -3.58
CA TYR A 47 14.12 -12.81 -3.45
C TYR A 47 14.50 -14.15 -4.11
N ASN A 48 13.55 -14.94 -4.64
CA ASN A 48 13.85 -16.23 -5.29
C ASN A 48 13.04 -16.45 -6.59
N PRO A 49 13.66 -16.91 -7.71
CA PRO A 49 12.99 -17.14 -8.99
C PRO A 49 11.83 -18.15 -8.95
N ILE A 50 11.75 -19.06 -7.96
CA ILE A 50 10.58 -19.93 -7.74
C ILE A 50 9.38 -19.11 -7.22
N PHE A 51 9.62 -18.06 -6.44
CA PHE A 51 8.57 -17.13 -5.99
C PHE A 51 8.18 -16.07 -7.04
N ARG A 52 9.01 -15.83 -8.08
CA ARG A 52 8.59 -15.06 -9.28
C ARG A 52 7.45 -15.73 -10.04
N PHE A 53 7.32 -17.05 -9.93
CA PHE A 53 6.18 -17.76 -10.51
C PHE A 53 4.94 -17.62 -9.60
N MET A 54 5.12 -17.64 -8.27
CA MET A 54 4.05 -17.36 -7.30
C MET A 54 3.57 -15.90 -7.31
N SER A 55 4.39 -14.92 -7.69
CA SER A 55 3.94 -13.51 -7.86
C SER A 55 2.88 -13.35 -8.95
N ARG A 56 2.77 -14.31 -9.87
CA ARG A 56 1.68 -14.41 -10.85
C ARG A 56 0.42 -15.07 -10.29
N PHE A 57 0.52 -15.81 -9.18
CA PHE A 57 -0.56 -16.62 -8.58
C PHE A 57 -1.02 -16.16 -7.18
N ILE A 58 -0.31 -15.25 -6.51
CA ILE A 58 -0.81 -14.48 -5.34
C ILE A 58 -1.65 -13.31 -5.88
N PHE A 59 -2.78 -13.69 -6.47
CA PHE A 59 -3.79 -12.85 -7.09
C PHE A 59 -4.54 -11.99 -6.05
N GLY A 60 -3.99 -10.83 -5.68
CA GLY A 60 -4.73 -9.92 -4.79
C GLY A 60 -4.09 -8.63 -4.31
N GLN A 61 -2.90 -8.20 -4.77
CA GLN A 61 -2.24 -7.00 -4.22
C GLN A 61 -3.15 -5.76 -4.19
N TYR A 62 -3.87 -5.50 -5.28
CA TYR A 62 -4.88 -4.43 -5.29
C TYR A 62 -6.05 -4.70 -4.35
N ARG A 63 -6.51 -5.94 -4.19
CA ARG A 63 -7.60 -6.26 -3.26
C ARG A 63 -7.20 -5.96 -1.82
N THR A 64 -5.96 -6.29 -1.43
CA THR A 64 -5.45 -6.00 -0.08
C THR A 64 -5.30 -4.49 0.14
N LEU A 65 -4.74 -3.75 -0.83
CA LEU A 65 -4.62 -2.29 -0.76
C LEU A 65 -6.00 -1.59 -0.77
N GLU A 66 -6.91 -2.02 -1.64
CA GLU A 66 -8.28 -1.51 -1.73
C GLU A 66 -9.04 -1.80 -0.43
N GLN A 67 -8.90 -3.00 0.14
CA GLN A 67 -9.51 -3.36 1.43
C GLN A 67 -8.94 -2.50 2.55
N TYR A 68 -7.61 -2.37 2.63
CA TYR A 68 -6.96 -1.51 3.61
C TYR A 68 -7.44 -0.06 3.51
N ALA A 69 -7.51 0.50 2.30
CA ALA A 69 -8.00 1.85 2.08
C ALA A 69 -9.46 2.02 2.54
N ARG A 70 -10.33 1.03 2.28
CA ARG A 70 -11.72 1.02 2.78
C ARG A 70 -11.79 0.98 4.30
N ASP A 71 -11.02 0.10 4.93
CA ASP A 71 -11.02 -0.03 6.39
C ASP A 71 -10.42 1.20 7.08
N LEU A 72 -9.43 1.85 6.45
CA LEU A 72 -8.91 3.12 6.89
C LEU A 72 -9.99 4.22 6.82
N GLY A 73 -10.71 4.35 5.70
CA GLY A 73 -11.84 5.27 5.59
C GLY A 73 -12.89 5.03 6.69
N LYS A 74 -13.28 3.78 6.89
CA LYS A 74 -14.22 3.39 7.96
C LYS A 74 -13.72 3.77 9.36
N SER A 75 -12.42 3.69 9.62
CA SER A 75 -11.84 4.12 10.90
C SER A 75 -12.01 5.62 11.17
N PHE A 76 -12.19 6.42 10.11
CA PHE A 76 -12.55 7.84 10.17
C PHE A 76 -14.06 8.10 10.03
N GLY A 77 -14.89 7.07 9.91
CA GLY A 77 -16.32 7.20 9.64
C GLY A 77 -16.67 7.57 8.20
N GLU A 78 -15.73 7.41 7.27
CA GLU A 78 -15.91 7.70 5.85
C GLU A 78 -16.18 6.43 5.04
N ASP A 79 -17.12 6.48 4.11
CA ASP A 79 -17.28 5.45 3.08
C ASP A 79 -16.46 5.83 1.85
N VAL A 80 -15.37 5.10 1.61
CA VAL A 80 -14.40 5.40 0.56
C VAL A 80 -14.41 4.32 -0.52
N SER A 81 -14.35 4.76 -1.78
CA SER A 81 -14.14 3.89 -2.93
C SER A 81 -12.76 4.17 -3.53
N PRO A 82 -11.76 3.31 -3.25
CA PRO A 82 -10.40 3.51 -3.77
C PRO A 82 -10.40 3.45 -5.29
N ALA A 83 -9.77 4.43 -5.92
CA ALA A 83 -9.49 4.42 -7.34
C ALA A 83 -8.05 3.94 -7.58
N ARG A 84 -7.84 3.20 -8.66
CA ARG A 84 -6.49 2.84 -9.10
C ARG A 84 -5.89 4.02 -9.83
N VAL A 85 -4.78 4.53 -9.33
CA VAL A 85 -3.97 5.52 -10.03
C VAL A 85 -3.17 4.75 -11.09
N ARG A 86 -3.37 5.07 -12.38
CA ARG A 86 -2.48 4.58 -13.45
C ARG A 86 -1.27 5.51 -13.49
N ASP A 87 -0.09 4.93 -13.54
CA ASP A 87 1.10 5.61 -14.07
C ASP A 87 0.98 5.78 -15.60
#